data_AF-A0A8C2AC80-F1
#
_entry.id   AF-A0A8C2AC80-F1
#
_cell.length_a   1.000
_cell.length_b   1.000
_cell.length_c   1.000
_cell.angle_alpha   90.00
_cell.angle_beta   90.00
_cell.angle_gamma   90.00
#
_symmetry.space_group_name_H-M   'P 1'
#
loop_
_entity.id
_entity.type
_entity.pdbx_description
1 polymer ?
#
loop_
_entity_poly.entity_id
_entity_poly.type
_entity_poly.pdbx_seq_one_letter_code
_entity_poly.pdbx_strand_id
1 'polypeptide(L)'
;MMPPYWDRRDKRDVDPNAGRFVRYQFTPAFLRLRQVGATVEFTVGDIPINNFRMIERHYFREQLLKSFDFEFGFCIPSSKNTCEHIYEFPPLSEDLIREMILHPYETQSDSFYFVDNKLVMHNKADYSYSGGP
;
A
#
# COMPACT_ATOMS: atom_id res chain seq x y z
N MET A 1 33.16 6.33 -46.05
CA MET A 1 33.27 5.23 -45.07
C MET A 1 32.25 5.50 -43.95
N MET A 2 31.34 4.56 -43.69
CA MET A 2 30.38 4.52 -42.57
C MET A 2 30.41 3.08 -42.02
N PRO A 3 29.97 2.78 -40.79
CA PRO A 3 30.35 3.29 -39.47
C PRO A 3 30.81 2.10 -38.55
N PRO A 4 30.84 2.23 -37.21
CA PRO A 4 29.84 1.42 -36.52
C PRO A 4 29.05 2.19 -35.47
N TYR A 5 27.75 1.89 -35.50
CA TYR A 5 26.80 1.96 -34.40
C TYR A 5 27.46 1.78 -33.02
N TRP A 6 27.40 2.82 -32.19
CA TRP A 6 27.45 2.63 -30.75
C TRP A 6 26.03 2.49 -30.25
N ASP A 7 25.63 1.22 -30.23
CA ASP A 7 24.78 0.56 -29.24
C ASP A 7 24.04 1.48 -28.26
N ARG A 8 22.78 1.78 -28.62
CA ARG A 8 21.58 1.37 -27.88
C ARG A 8 21.82 0.88 -26.44
N ARG A 9 22.37 1.74 -25.56
CA ARG A 9 22.19 1.57 -24.11
C ARG A 9 20.74 1.88 -23.79
N ASP A 10 19.96 0.82 -23.93
CA ASP A 10 18.72 0.50 -23.26
C ASP A 10 18.68 1.19 -21.88
N LYS A 11 18.19 2.44 -21.86
CA LYS A 11 17.51 2.94 -20.67
C LYS A 11 16.31 2.02 -20.56
N ARG A 12 16.49 0.90 -19.86
CA ARG A 12 15.38 0.12 -19.35
C ARG A 12 14.48 1.15 -18.69
N ASP A 13 13.36 1.45 -19.33
CA ASP A 13 12.24 2.13 -18.72
C ASP A 13 11.85 1.22 -17.56
N VAL A 14 12.49 1.45 -16.41
CA VAL A 14 12.09 0.82 -15.16
C VAL A 14 10.69 1.35 -14.97
N ASP A 15 9.70 0.48 -15.22
CA ASP A 15 8.30 0.82 -15.03
C ASP A 15 8.19 1.49 -13.67
N PRO A 16 7.75 2.76 -13.59
CA PRO A 16 7.63 3.44 -12.31
C PRO A 16 6.72 2.68 -11.33
N ASN A 17 5.90 1.74 -11.82
CA ASN A 17 5.07 0.84 -11.02
C ASN A 17 5.75 -0.50 -10.61
N ALA A 18 6.97 -0.79 -11.06
CA ALA A 18 7.70 -1.99 -10.67
C ALA A 18 7.92 -1.98 -9.13
N GLY A 19 7.26 -2.90 -8.43
CA GLY A 19 7.32 -3.01 -6.97
C GLY A 19 6.20 -2.30 -6.20
N ARG A 20 5.20 -1.71 -6.87
CA ARG A 20 4.05 -1.06 -6.22
C ARG A 20 2.88 -2.01 -5.90
N PHE A 21 3.08 -3.31 -6.08
CA PHE A 21 2.10 -4.34 -5.77
C PHE A 21 2.64 -5.28 -4.68
N VAL A 22 1.86 -5.47 -3.62
CA VAL A 22 2.22 -6.39 -2.53
C VAL A 22 1.15 -7.44 -2.34
N ARG A 23 1.55 -8.70 -2.21
CA ARG A 23 0.65 -9.81 -1.91
C ARG A 23 0.83 -10.24 -0.47
N TYR A 24 -0.22 -10.10 0.33
CA TYR A 24 -0.22 -10.47 1.73
C TYR A 24 -0.82 -11.86 1.96
N GLN A 25 -0.22 -12.61 2.87
CA GLN A 25 -0.75 -13.86 3.39
C GLN A 25 -0.95 -13.72 4.90
N PHE A 26 -2.20 -13.75 5.31
CA PHE A 26 -2.62 -13.69 6.71
C PHE A 26 -3.40 -14.94 7.10
N THR A 27 -3.58 -15.12 8.40
CA THR A 27 -4.41 -16.18 8.96
C THR A 27 -5.86 -15.70 9.10
N PRO A 28 -6.83 -16.62 9.21
CA PRO A 28 -8.24 -16.27 9.45
C PRO A 28 -8.44 -15.40 10.71
N ALA A 29 -7.56 -15.56 11.71
CA ALA A 29 -7.62 -14.79 12.95
C ALA A 29 -7.44 -13.28 12.73
N PHE A 30 -6.77 -12.88 11.64
CA PHE A 30 -6.55 -11.48 11.29
C PHE A 30 -7.88 -10.72 11.10
N LEU A 31 -8.88 -11.35 10.48
CA LEU A 31 -10.20 -10.75 10.24
C LEU A 31 -11.03 -10.53 11.51
N ARG A 32 -10.59 -11.09 12.65
CA ARG A 32 -11.25 -10.95 13.96
C ARG A 32 -10.54 -9.96 14.87
N LEU A 33 -9.43 -9.36 14.43
CA LEU A 33 -8.75 -8.33 15.18
C LEU A 33 -9.62 -7.07 15.25
N ARG A 34 -9.57 -6.37 16.39
CA ARG A 34 -10.25 -5.07 16.54
C ARG A 34 -9.39 -3.94 15.99
N GLN A 35 -8.09 -4.04 16.20
CA GLN A 35 -7.14 -2.98 15.91
C GLN A 35 -5.77 -3.59 15.61
N VAL A 36 -5.04 -2.98 14.67
CA VAL A 36 -3.65 -3.29 14.36
C VAL A 36 -2.86 -1.98 14.26
N GLY A 37 -1.69 -1.94 14.90
CA GLY A 37 -0.70 -0.89 14.67
C GLY A 37 0.26 -1.32 13.57
N ALA A 38 0.47 -0.48 12.57
CA ALA A 38 1.49 -0.68 11.55
C ALA A 38 2.52 0.44 11.65
N THR A 39 3.75 0.09 12.03
CA THR A 39 4.89 1.00 12.00
C THR A 39 5.49 1.02 10.60
N VAL A 40 5.54 2.20 9.99
CA VAL A 40 6.17 2.43 8.69
C VAL A 40 7.39 3.31 8.89
N GLU A 41 8.52 2.85 8.35
CA GLU A 41 9.74 3.64 8.28
C GLU A 41 10.01 4.04 6.84
N PHE A 42 10.29 5.32 6.61
CA PHE A 42 10.58 5.85 5.27
C PHE A 42 11.63 6.95 5.32
N THR A 43 12.33 7.15 4.21
CA THR A 43 13.35 8.19 4.07
C THR A 43 12.81 9.31 3.20
N VAL A 44 13.01 10.54 3.66
CA VAL A 44 12.67 11.75 2.88
C VAL A 44 13.95 12.33 2.31
N GLY A 45 13.90 12.72 1.03
CA GLY A 45 15.01 13.39 0.35
C GLY A 45 15.22 14.83 0.84
N ASP A 46 15.96 15.61 0.07
CA ASP A 46 16.34 16.97 0.47
C ASP A 46 15.19 17.99 0.38
N ILE A 47 14.12 17.64 -0.34
CA ILE A 47 12.94 18.49 -0.48
C ILE A 47 12.01 18.24 0.70
N PRO A 48 11.63 19.28 1.47
CA PRO A 48 10.67 19.12 2.56
C PRO A 48 9.32 18.66 2.03
N ILE A 49 8.74 17.69 2.74
CA ILE A 49 7.41 17.16 2.44
C ILE A 49 6.45 17.72 3.49
N ASN A 50 5.50 18.53 3.04
CA ASN A 50 4.41 19.05 3.86
C ASN A 50 3.12 18.30 3.54
N ASN A 51 2.22 18.23 4.53
CA ASN A 51 0.89 17.65 4.39
C ASN A 51 0.93 16.24 3.76
N PHE A 52 1.86 15.41 4.21
CA PHE A 52 1.96 14.05 3.71
C PHE A 52 0.79 13.24 4.27
N ARG A 53 -0.02 12.65 3.38
CA ARG A 53 -1.27 11.97 3.72
C ARG A 53 -1.40 10.69 2.90
N MET A 54 -1.91 9.63 3.51
CA MET A 54 -2.27 8.38 2.84
C MET A 54 -3.76 8.11 3.01
N ILE A 55 -4.43 7.84 1.90
CA ILE A 55 -5.78 7.31 1.89
C ILE A 55 -5.69 5.86 1.39
N GLU A 56 -6.06 4.91 2.23
CA GLU A 56 -6.03 3.48 1.90
C GLU A 56 -7.44 2.90 1.90
N ARG A 57 -7.83 2.28 0.80
CA ARG A 57 -9.20 1.75 0.61
C ARG A 57 -9.13 0.25 0.38
N HIS A 58 -9.88 -0.51 1.19
CA HIS A 58 -9.96 -1.96 1.13
C HIS A 58 -11.29 -2.39 0.54
N TYR A 59 -11.27 -3.36 -0.36
CA TYR A 59 -12.42 -3.88 -1.06
C TYR A 59 -12.43 -5.41 -1.02
N PHE A 60 -13.62 -6.01 -0.99
CA PHE A 60 -13.83 -7.41 -1.32
C PHE A 60 -14.82 -7.47 -2.49
N ARG A 61 -14.40 -8.03 -3.63
CA ARG A 61 -15.24 -8.09 -4.86
C ARG A 61 -15.89 -6.74 -5.20
N GLU A 62 -15.09 -5.68 -5.27
CA GLU A 62 -15.51 -4.30 -5.56
C GLU A 62 -16.37 -3.62 -4.46
N GLN A 63 -16.79 -4.35 -3.42
CA GLN A 63 -17.48 -3.77 -2.27
C GLN A 63 -16.47 -3.16 -1.29
N LEU A 64 -16.59 -1.85 -1.03
CA LEU A 64 -15.75 -1.15 -0.06
C LEU A 64 -15.99 -1.71 1.35
N LEU A 65 -14.93 -2.24 1.96
CA LEU A 65 -14.92 -2.69 3.35
C LEU A 65 -14.64 -1.52 4.30
N LYS A 66 -13.58 -0.77 4.02
CA LYS A 66 -13.13 0.36 4.84
C LYS A 66 -12.24 1.29 4.03
N SER A 67 -12.33 2.58 4.35
CA SER A 67 -11.35 3.59 3.93
C SER A 67 -10.64 4.09 5.19
N PHE A 68 -9.32 4.06 5.17
CA PHE A 68 -8.46 4.65 6.16
C PHE A 68 -7.84 5.92 5.61
N ASP A 69 -7.67 6.90 6.47
CA ASP A 69 -7.21 8.22 6.10
C ASP A 69 -6.22 8.69 7.18
N PHE A 70 -4.94 8.67 6.82
CA PHE A 70 -3.84 8.89 7.74
C PHE A 70 -3.05 10.11 7.31
N GLU A 71 -2.79 11.01 8.26
CA GLU A 71 -1.90 12.14 8.07
C GLU A 71 -0.57 11.84 8.76
N PHE A 72 0.52 11.84 7.98
CA PHE A 72 1.88 11.69 8.52
C PHE A 72 2.40 13.01 9.11
N GLY A 73 1.82 14.14 8.71
CA GLY A 73 2.24 15.46 9.14
C GLY A 73 3.51 15.96 8.44
N PHE A 74 4.38 16.64 9.19
CA PHE A 74 5.65 17.18 8.69
C PHE A 74 6.74 16.10 8.72
N CYS A 75 7.38 15.86 7.57
CA CYS A 75 8.49 14.91 7.50
C CYS A 75 9.84 15.65 7.43
N ILE A 76 10.78 15.26 8.28
CA ILE A 76 12.08 15.92 8.39
C ILE A 76 12.89 15.63 7.11
N PRO A 77 13.39 16.65 6.38
CA PRO A 77 14.21 16.47 5.18
C PRO A 77 15.51 15.71 5.46
N SER A 78 16.03 15.03 4.44
CA SER A 78 17.30 14.29 4.46
C SER A 78 17.44 13.36 5.67
N SER A 79 16.33 12.75 6.10
CA SER A 79 16.27 11.94 7.32
C SER A 79 15.34 10.73 7.19
N LYS A 80 15.47 9.80 8.14
CA LYS A 80 14.57 8.68 8.33
C LYS A 80 13.43 9.10 9.27
N ASN A 81 12.20 8.93 8.80
CA ASN A 81 10.99 9.23 9.54
C ASN A 81 10.28 7.90 9.86
N THR A 82 9.63 7.84 11.02
CA THR A 82 8.85 6.69 11.45
C THR A 82 7.44 7.17 11.80
N CYS A 83 6.43 6.50 11.27
CA CYS A 83 5.03 6.77 11.57
C CYS A 83 4.33 5.48 11.98
N GLU A 84 3.47 5.55 12.99
CA GLU A 84 2.60 4.44 13.38
C GLU A 84 1.19 4.75 12.93
N HIS A 85 0.64 3.90 12.06
CA HIS A 85 -0.77 3.95 11.68
C HIS A 85 -1.56 2.96 12.52
N ILE A 86 -2.65 3.45 13.11
CA ILE A 86 -3.58 2.63 13.85
C ILE A 86 -4.77 2.30 12.98
N TYR A 87 -4.88 1.03 12.58
CA TYR A 87 -6.00 0.50 11.81
C TYR A 87 -7.07 0.01 12.77
N GLU A 88 -8.24 0.65 12.76
CA GLU A 88 -9.44 0.15 13.43
C GLU A 88 -10.30 -0.63 12.42
N PHE A 89 -10.37 -1.95 12.59
CA PHE A 89 -11.09 -2.79 11.65
C PHE A 89 -12.61 -2.58 11.78
N PRO A 90 -13.35 -2.52 10.66
CA PRO A 90 -14.79 -2.52 10.72
C PRO A 90 -15.31 -3.85 11.28
N PRO A 91 -16.47 -3.88 11.95
CA PRO A 91 -17.12 -5.14 12.25
C PRO A 91 -17.49 -5.84 10.94
N LEU A 92 -16.97 -7.05 10.74
CA LEU A 92 -17.29 -7.90 9.60
C LEU A 92 -18.29 -8.98 10.03
N SER A 93 -19.32 -9.23 9.23
CA SER A 93 -20.24 -10.36 9.45
C SER A 93 -19.52 -11.69 9.28
N GLU A 94 -19.96 -12.73 9.99
CA GLU A 94 -19.39 -14.09 9.86
C GLU A 94 -19.45 -14.62 8.42
N ASP A 95 -20.52 -14.34 7.68
CA ASP A 95 -20.64 -14.74 6.27
C ASP A 95 -19.57 -14.08 5.39
N LEU A 96 -19.36 -12.78 5.56
CA LEU A 96 -18.30 -12.04 4.86
C LEU A 96 -16.90 -12.55 5.22
N ILE A 97 -16.64 -12.80 6.50
CA ILE A 97 -15.36 -13.39 6.95
C ILE A 97 -15.13 -14.74 6.26
N ARG A 98 -16.15 -15.59 6.21
CA ARG A 98 -16.08 -16.89 5.54
C ARG A 98 -15.78 -16.74 4.05
N GLU A 99 -16.48 -15.85 3.36
CA GLU A 99 -16.23 -15.58 1.93
C GLU A 99 -14.80 -15.09 1.69
N MET A 100 -14.32 -14.13 2.50
CA MET A 100 -12.95 -13.60 2.37
C MET A 100 -11.87 -14.68 2.59
N ILE A 101 -12.12 -15.69 3.43
CA ILE A 101 -11.21 -16.82 3.64
C ILE A 101 -11.23 -17.79 2.46
N LEU A 102 -12.42 -18.08 1.91
CA LEU A 102 -12.60 -19.01 0.78
C LEU A 102 -12.09 -18.45 -0.55
N HIS A 103 -12.01 -17.12 -0.66
CA HIS A 103 -11.70 -16.40 -1.88
C HIS A 103 -10.41 -15.57 -1.74
N PRO A 104 -9.23 -16.23 -1.67
CA PRO A 104 -7.95 -15.53 -1.51
C PRO A 104 -7.70 -14.58 -2.68
N TYR A 105 -7.10 -13.43 -2.37
CA TYR A 105 -6.74 -12.36 -3.31
C TYR A 105 -7.92 -11.62 -3.98
N GLU A 106 -9.17 -12.00 -3.67
CA GLU A 106 -10.36 -11.20 -4.03
C GLU A 106 -10.60 -10.04 -3.05
N THR A 107 -9.91 -10.04 -1.90
CA THR A 107 -9.74 -8.84 -1.09
C THR A 107 -8.54 -8.06 -1.61
N GLN A 108 -8.73 -6.78 -1.91
CA GLN A 108 -7.75 -5.91 -2.53
C GLN A 108 -7.75 -4.53 -1.88
N SER A 109 -6.63 -3.82 -1.98
CA SER A 109 -6.56 -2.43 -1.55
C SER A 109 -5.82 -1.54 -2.53
N ASP A 110 -6.18 -0.26 -2.48
CA ASP A 110 -5.45 0.85 -3.10
C ASP A 110 -5.00 1.82 -2.01
N SER A 111 -3.69 2.07 -1.93
CA SER A 111 -3.08 3.05 -1.03
C SER A 111 -2.60 4.25 -1.86
N PHE A 112 -3.26 5.39 -1.69
CA PHE A 112 -2.97 6.64 -2.38
C PHE A 112 -2.21 7.59 -1.45
N TYR A 113 -1.04 8.07 -1.89
CA TYR A 113 -0.23 8.98 -1.11
C TYR A 113 -0.24 10.37 -1.75
N PHE A 114 -0.49 11.38 -0.93
CA PHE A 114 -0.61 12.76 -1.32
C PHE A 114 0.43 13.62 -0.61
N VAL A 115 1.00 14.57 -1.34
CA VAL A 115 1.83 15.66 -0.80
C VAL A 115 1.21 16.96 -1.28
N ASP A 116 0.87 17.86 -0.35
CA ASP A 116 0.15 19.10 -0.66
C ASP A 116 -1.07 18.87 -1.58
N ASN A 117 -1.88 17.85 -1.25
CA ASN A 117 -3.08 17.42 -1.99
C ASN A 117 -2.84 16.95 -3.43
N LYS A 118 -1.59 16.71 -3.84
CA LYS A 118 -1.23 16.12 -5.13
C LYS A 118 -0.87 14.66 -4.95
N LEU A 119 -1.47 13.79 -5.76
CA LEU A 119 -1.14 12.36 -5.77
C LEU A 119 0.31 12.17 -6.24
N VAL A 120 1.14 11.56 -5.40
CA VAL A 120 2.56 11.31 -5.70
C VAL A 120 2.89 9.82 -5.82
N MET A 121 2.11 8.94 -5.19
CA MET A 121 2.33 7.50 -5.21
C MET A 121 1.00 6.77 -5.08
N HIS A 122 0.90 5.63 -5.76
CA HIS A 122 -0.24 4.72 -5.69
C HIS A 122 0.28 3.30 -5.59
N ASN A 123 0.05 2.67 -4.44
CA ASN A 123 0.38 1.28 -4.19
C ASN A 123 -0.90 0.44 -4.20
N LYS A 124 -0.74 -0.83 -4.56
CA LYS A 124 -1.82 -1.83 -4.62
C LYS A 124 -1.44 -3.04 -3.78
N ALA A 125 -2.44 -3.69 -3.20
CA ALA A 125 -2.22 -4.98 -2.57
C ALA A 125 -3.40 -5.93 -2.76
N ASP A 126 -3.12 -7.23 -2.64
CA ASP A 126 -4.14 -8.27 -2.47
C ASP A 126 -3.85 -9.12 -1.22
N TYR A 127 -4.91 -9.73 -0.69
CA TYR A 127 -4.87 -10.38 0.61
C TYR A 127 -5.43 -11.81 0.53
N SER A 128 -4.69 -12.76 1.07
CA SER A 128 -5.21 -14.08 1.45
C SER A 128 -5.39 -14.15 2.96
N TYR A 129 -6.50 -14.77 3.39
CA TYR A 129 -6.77 -15.08 4.80
C TYR A 129 -6.85 -16.59 5.04
N SER A 130 -6.37 -17.41 4.10
CA SER A 130 -6.44 -18.88 4.20
C SER A 130 -5.56 -19.48 5.30
N GLY A 131 -4.66 -18.69 5.89
CA GLY A 131 -3.47 -19.20 6.54
C GLY A 131 -2.37 -19.43 5.50
N GLY A 132 -1.13 -19.12 5.85
CA GLY A 132 0.04 -19.53 5.06
C GLY A 132 0.14 -21.06 4.97
N PRO A 133 1.06 -21.60 4.14
CA PRO A 133 1.18 -23.04 3.90
C PRO A 133 1.36 -23.87 5.18
#